data_AF-A0A2D6EYX7-F1
#
_entry.id   AF-A0A2D6EYX7-F1
#
_cell.length_a   1.000
_cell.length_b   1.000
_cell.length_c   1.000
_cell.angle_alpha   90.00
_cell.angle_beta   90.00
_cell.angle_gamma   90.00
#
_symmetry.space_group_name_H-M   'P 1'
#
loop_
_entity.id
_entity.type
_entity.pdbx_description
1 polymer ?
#
loop_
_entity_poly.entity_id
_entity_poly.type
_entity_poly.pdbx_seq_one_letter_code
_entity_poly.pdbx_strand_id
1 'polypeptide(L)'
;MLKLFGVIDILAALATVGTLFGITSPYVLILVAILLLKSVPFIPDVASIIDVICTFILVLGILGFSSFFGWIAVVWFTQKGLFSFISL
;
A
#
# COMPACT_ATOMS: atom_id res chain seq x y z
N MET A 1 -5.15 -1.43 17.57
CA MET A 1 -4.08 -1.61 16.56
C MET A 1 -4.63 -1.88 15.17
N LEU A 2 -5.54 -2.85 14.98
CA LEU A 2 -6.13 -3.19 13.67
C LEU A 2 -6.60 -1.96 12.87
N LYS A 3 -7.45 -1.10 13.45
CA LYS A 3 -7.96 0.10 12.77
C LYS A 3 -6.88 1.07 12.27
N LEU A 4 -5.74 1.19 12.97
CA LEU A 4 -4.63 2.05 12.55
C LEU A 4 -3.94 1.48 11.30
N PHE A 5 -3.78 0.15 11.24
CA PHE A 5 -3.29 -0.54 10.05
C PHE A 5 -4.24 -0.40 8.87
N GLY A 6 -5.55 -0.43 9.11
CA GLY A 6 -6.56 -0.15 8.09
C GLY A 6 -6.44 1.26 7.50
N VAL A 7 -6.22 2.28 8.34
CA VAL A 7 -5.99 3.67 7.86
C VAL A 7 -4.73 3.75 6.99
N ILE A 8 -3.63 3.12 7.42
CA ILE A 8 -2.37 3.10 6.67
C ILE A 8 -2.57 2.47 5.28
N ASP A 9 -3.33 1.37 5.21
CA ASP A 9 -3.61 0.71 3.93
C ASP A 9 -4.48 1.60 3.01
N ILE A 10 -5.49 2.30 3.54
CA ILE A 10 -6.28 3.24 2.73
C ILE A 10 -5.41 4.41 2.24
N LEU A 11 -4.53 4.95 3.08
CA LEU A 11 -3.58 5.99 2.66
C LEU A 11 -2.64 5.47 1.56
N ALA A 12 -2.21 4.20 1.64
CA ALA A 12 -1.38 3.57 0.62
C ALA A 12 -2.13 3.43 -0.71
N ALA A 13 -3.41 3.06 -0.68
CA ALA A 13 -4.26 3.03 -1.87
C ALA A 13 -4.35 4.41 -2.52
N LEU A 14 -4.66 5.45 -1.74
CA LEU A 14 -4.75 6.83 -2.24
C LEU A 14 -3.42 7.34 -2.80
N ALA A 15 -2.30 7.05 -2.13
CA ALA A 15 -0.98 7.40 -2.61
C ALA A 15 -0.65 6.69 -3.93
N THR A 16 -1.03 5.42 -4.07
CA THR A 16 -0.85 4.66 -5.31
C THR A 16 -1.71 5.22 -6.45
N VAL A 17 -2.93 5.69 -6.17
CA VAL A 17 -3.73 6.42 -7.15
C VAL A 17 -3.03 7.72 -7.57
N GLY A 18 -2.51 8.49 -6.59
CA GLY A 18 -1.75 9.71 -6.88
C GLY A 18 -0.58 9.46 -7.83
N THR A 19 0.22 8.43 -7.56
CA THR A 19 1.38 8.09 -8.40
C THR A 19 0.98 7.63 -9.81
N LEU A 20 -0.16 6.96 -9.98
CA LEU A 20 -0.71 6.61 -11.29
C LEU A 20 -1.05 7.83 -12.15
N PHE A 21 -1.43 8.95 -11.53
CA PHE A 21 -1.69 10.23 -12.20
C PHE A 21 -0.45 11.16 -12.24
N GLY A 22 0.73 10.66 -11.89
CA GLY A 22 1.97 11.44 -11.87
C GLY A 22 2.07 12.43 -10.70
N ILE A 23 1.17 12.35 -9.72
CA ILE A 23 1.21 13.16 -8.51
C ILE A 23 2.07 12.43 -7.48
N THR A 24 3.29 12.92 -7.27
CA THR A 24 4.23 12.35 -6.30
C THR A 24 4.50 13.34 -5.17
N SER A 25 4.73 12.81 -3.97
CA SER A 25 5.08 13.60 -2.80
C SER A 25 6.13 12.87 -1.98
N PRO A 26 7.13 13.56 -1.42
CA PRO A 26 8.16 12.93 -0.59
C PRO A 26 7.58 12.24 0.65
N TYR A 27 6.41 12.70 1.13
CA TYR A 27 5.72 12.05 2.25
C TYR A 27 5.24 10.63 1.94
N VAL A 28 5.09 10.26 0.66
CA VAL A 28 4.75 8.88 0.24
C VAL A 28 5.89 7.91 0.55
N LEU A 29 7.15 8.36 0.57
CA LEU A 29 8.29 7.51 0.95
C LEU A 29 8.24 7.12 2.43
N ILE A 30 7.72 8.00 3.30
CA ILE A 30 7.50 7.70 4.70
C ILE A 30 6.43 6.61 4.83
N LEU A 31 5.37 6.70 4.03
CA LEU A 31 4.31 5.69 3.99
C LEU A 31 4.84 4.32 3.51
N VAL A 32 5.69 4.29 2.50
CA VAL A 32 6.40 3.08 2.03
C VAL A 32 7.21 2.44 3.15
N ALA A 33 7.99 3.24 3.90
CA ALA A 33 8.78 2.72 5.02
C ALA A 33 7.89 2.08 6.10
N ILE A 34 6.75 2.71 6.41
CA ILE A 34 5.77 2.18 7.36
C ILE A 34 5.14 0.87 6.86
N LEU A 35 4.78 0.80 5.57
CA LEU A 35 4.22 -0.42 4.97
C LEU A 35 5.21 -1.59 5.01
N LEU A 36 6.49 -1.35 4.69
CA LEU A 36 7.52 -2.38 4.76
C LEU A 36 7.77 -2.84 6.21
N LEU A 37 7.84 -1.91 7.17
CA LEU A 37 7.96 -2.27 8.59
C LEU A 37 6.79 -3.11 9.08
N LYS A 38 5.58 -2.87 8.54
CA LYS A 38 4.38 -3.65 8.85
C LYS A 38 4.40 -5.03 8.18
N SER A 39 4.85 -5.16 6.94
CA SER A 39 4.69 -6.39 6.15
C SER A 39 5.86 -7.38 6.28
N VAL A 40 7.10 -6.89 6.44
CA VAL A 40 8.31 -7.73 6.50
C VAL A 40 8.33 -8.69 7.71
N PRO A 41 7.90 -8.32 8.92
CA PRO A 41 7.88 -9.25 10.04
C PRO A 41 6.89 -10.41 9.89
N PHE A 42 5.91 -10.29 8.99
CA PHE A 42 4.82 -11.25 8.81
C PHE A 42 4.87 -11.98 7.46
N ILE A 43 6.05 -12.09 6.84
CA ILE A 43 6.29 -12.80 5.57
C ILE A 43 5.74 -14.25 5.51
N PRO A 44 5.57 -15.02 6.61
CA PRO A 44 4.92 -16.34 6.51
C PRO A 44 3.47 -16.29 6.02
N ASP A 45 2.81 -15.13 6.11
CA ASP A 45 1.44 -14.92 5.63
C ASP A 45 1.43 -14.41 4.18
N VAL A 46 0.62 -15.06 3.34
CA VAL A 46 0.41 -14.69 1.93
C VAL A 46 -0.04 -13.23 1.81
N ALA A 47 -0.86 -12.74 2.74
CA ALA A 47 -1.32 -11.35 2.69
C ALA A 47 -0.18 -10.35 2.91
N SER A 48 0.85 -10.70 3.68
CA SER A 48 2.02 -9.86 3.92
C SER A 48 2.99 -9.89 2.74
N ILE A 49 3.12 -11.03 2.06
CA ILE A 49 3.88 -11.13 0.81
C ILE A 49 3.29 -10.19 -0.25
N ILE A 50 1.95 -10.20 -0.39
CA ILE A 50 1.27 -9.32 -1.34
C ILE A 50 1.41 -7.84 -0.93
N ASP A 51 1.42 -7.51 0.37
CA ASP A 51 1.72 -6.15 0.84
C ASP A 51 3.10 -5.67 0.40
N VAL A 52 4.14 -6.52 0.52
CA VAL A 52 5.50 -6.18 0.08
C VAL A 52 5.51 -5.90 -1.43
N ILE A 53 4.85 -6.75 -2.23
CA ILE A 53 4.75 -6.58 -3.68
C ILE A 53 4.03 -5.27 -4.02
N CYS A 54 2.89 -4.99 -3.40
CA CYS A 54 2.12 -3.76 -3.63
C CYS A 54 2.89 -2.52 -3.19
N THR A 55 3.68 -2.63 -2.12
CA THR A 55 4.57 -1.56 -1.66
C THR A 55 5.69 -1.29 -2.67
N PHE A 56 6.25 -2.35 -3.28
CA PHE A 56 7.23 -2.20 -4.36
C PHE A 56 6.62 -1.55 -5.61
N ILE A 57 5.38 -1.92 -5.96
CA ILE A 57 4.63 -1.28 -7.06
C ILE A 57 4.41 0.21 -6.78
N LEU A 58 4.07 0.57 -5.54
CA LEU A 58 3.96 1.98 -5.13
C LEU A 58 5.28 2.72 -5.32
N VAL A 59 6.42 2.12 -4.93
CA VAL A 59 7.76 2.70 -5.16
C VAL A 59 8.03 2.91 -6.65
N LEU A 60 7.71 1.93 -7.50
CA LEU A 60 7.83 2.09 -8.96
C LEU A 60 6.96 3.25 -9.47
N GLY A 61 5.75 3.40 -8.94
CA GLY A 61 4.89 4.54 -9.23
C GLY A 61 5.51 5.89 -8.84
N ILE A 62 6.17 5.97 -7.68
CA ILE A 62 6.88 7.19 -7.23
C ILE A 62 8.02 7.54 -8.20
N LEU A 63 8.70 6.54 -8.77
CA LEU A 63 9.74 6.70 -9.77
C LEU A 63 9.21 7.04 -11.18
N GLY A 64 7.89 7.21 -11.33
CA GLY A 64 7.24 7.56 -12.60
C GLY A 64 6.83 6.37 -13.46
N PHE A 65 6.98 5.14 -12.96
CA PHE A 65 6.50 3.94 -13.65
C PHE A 65 5.04 3.66 -13.30
N SER A 66 4.12 4.35 -13.99
CA SER A 66 2.69 4.05 -13.92
C SER A 66 2.36 2.85 -14.81
N SER A 67 1.90 1.77 -14.19
CA SER A 67 1.58 0.51 -14.88
C SER A 67 0.22 -0.04 -14.45
N PHE A 68 -0.34 -0.97 -15.24
CA PHE A 68 -1.55 -1.69 -14.89
C PHE A 68 -1.47 -2.35 -13.49
N PHE A 69 -0.27 -2.78 -13.07
CA PHE A 69 -0.04 -3.35 -11.75
C PHE A 69 -0.32 -2.37 -10.60
N GLY A 70 -0.22 -1.06 -10.83
CA GLY A 70 -0.59 -0.05 -9.83
C GLY A 70 -2.07 -0.12 -9.45
N TRP A 71 -2.96 -0.41 -10.41
CA TRP A 71 -4.39 -0.59 -10.11
C TRP A 71 -4.65 -1.84 -9.25
N ILE A 72 -3.87 -2.90 -9.45
CA ILE A 72 -3.95 -4.11 -8.62
C ILE A 72 -3.54 -3.77 -7.18
N ALA A 73 -2.47 -3.00 -7.00
CA ALA A 73 -2.03 -2.53 -5.68
C ALA A 73 -3.08 -1.64 -5.00
N VAL A 74 -3.74 -0.73 -5.75
CA VAL A 74 -4.85 0.09 -5.24
C VAL A 74 -5.98 -0.79 -4.72
N VAL A 75 -6.43 -1.77 -5.49
CA VAL A 75 -7.50 -2.68 -5.08
C VAL A 75 -7.09 -3.45 -3.82
N TRP A 76 -5.86 -3.97 -3.79
CA TRP A 76 -5.34 -4.72 -2.65
C TRP A 76 -5.31 -3.91 -1.35
N PHE A 77 -4.74 -2.70 -1.39
CA PHE A 77 -4.68 -1.83 -0.24
C PHE A 77 -6.09 -1.37 0.21
N THR A 78 -6.99 -1.11 -0.74
CA THR A 78 -8.36 -0.69 -0.42
C THR A 78 -9.14 -1.81 0.27
N GLN A 79 -9.14 -3.04 -0.28
CA GLN A 79 -9.87 -4.16 0.32
C GLN A 79 -9.33 -4.46 1.72
N LYS A 80 -8.00 -4.45 1.91
CA LYS A 80 -7.37 -4.75 3.19
C LYS A 80 -7.68 -3.68 4.23
N GLY A 81 -7.62 -2.41 3.81
CA GLY A 81 -8.04 -1.27 4.60
C GLY A 81 -9.48 -1.43 5.09
N LEU A 82 -10.42 -1.69 4.18
CA LEU A 82 -11.84 -1.86 4.51
C LEU A 82 -12.11 -3.05 5.42
N PHE A 83 -11.50 -4.22 5.15
CA PHE A 83 -11.66 -5.40 6.00
C PHE A 83 -11.18 -5.16 7.43
N SER A 84 -10.12 -4.37 7.61
CA SER A 84 -9.61 -4.00 8.93
C SER A 84 -10.58 -3.14 9.75
N PHE A 85 -11.52 -2.43 9.11
CA PHE A 85 -12.59 -1.70 9.78
C PHE A 85 -13.82 -2.57 10.07
N ILE A 86 -14.05 -3.61 9.26
CA ILE A 86 -15.20 -4.51 9.40
C ILE A 86 -14.93 -5.62 10.44
N SER A 87 -13.68 -6.08 10.55
CA SER A 87 -13.26 -7.02 11.58
C SER A 87 -13.30 -6.32 12.96
N LEU A 88 -14.33 -6.63 13.75
CA LEU A 88 -14.52 -6.17 15.14
C LEU A 88 -13.59 -6.90 16.12
#